data_AF-A0A925ZPQ3-F1
#
_entry.id   AF-A0A925ZPQ3-F1
#
_cell.length_a   1.000
_cell.length_b   1.000
_cell.length_c   1.000
_cell.angle_alpha   90.00
_cell.angle_beta   90.00
_cell.angle_gamma   90.00
#
_symmetry.space_group_name_H-M   'P 1'
#
loop_
_entity.id
_entity.type
_entity.pdbx_description
1 polymer ?
#
loop_
_entity_poly.entity_id
_entity_poly.type
_entity_poly.pdbx_seq_one_letter_code
_entity_poly.pdbx_strand_id
1 'polypeptide(L)'
;MAALGFHERRHAQCHAAITSLSHQDGELLLALALTLQPSTRSRWAELASKLGLRGPAGRAWSTQDIEPVAERLAAASLVVVERSPSGAQHLVPPWIAILVLSVAVERGKLDGPVPARAPVHDYDLRRIREESGVELRIAAARRDRAAVARVIGSRYAYDRDELRVWLLAALGSSPPVGLIELLPEEEVRASYLAGVVDVQAARLHPPQDHVADHAIQLGDKHVLMQIARMLVLVGESERARALPHLPKHGAAGLALLAAFWAGDDEGARAIGDAA
;
A
#
# COMPACT_ATOMS: atom_id res chain seq x y z
N MET A 1 -5.94 16.78 -22.90
CA MET A 1 -5.04 15.91 -22.14
C MET A 1 -5.40 16.07 -20.67
N ALA A 2 -6.04 15.07 -20.05
CA ALA A 2 -6.36 15.13 -18.63
C ALA A 2 -5.07 15.12 -17.81
N ALA A 3 -4.93 16.04 -16.85
CA ALA A 3 -3.80 16.06 -15.94
C ALA A 3 -3.89 14.82 -15.03
N LEU A 4 -2.80 14.04 -14.96
CA LEU A 4 -2.71 12.90 -14.04
C LEU A 4 -2.99 13.36 -12.59
N GLY A 5 -3.78 12.57 -11.86
CA GLY A 5 -4.04 12.81 -10.44
C GLY A 5 -2.74 12.87 -9.62
N PHE A 6 -2.77 13.49 -8.45
CA PHE A 6 -1.58 13.58 -7.56
C PHE A 6 -0.93 12.22 -7.30
N HIS A 7 -1.77 11.20 -7.07
CA HIS A 7 -1.33 9.84 -6.81
C HIS A 7 -0.74 9.13 -8.03
N GLU A 8 -1.30 9.36 -9.22
CA GLU A 8 -0.78 8.81 -10.48
C GLU A 8 0.57 9.43 -10.83
N ARG A 9 0.71 10.75 -10.64
CA ARG A 9 2.00 11.45 -10.78
C ARG A 9 3.04 10.90 -9.82
N ARG A 10 2.67 10.69 -8.55
CA ARG A 10 3.57 10.11 -7.55
C ARG A 10 3.98 8.67 -7.92
N HIS A 11 3.03 7.86 -8.37
CA HIS A 11 3.31 6.49 -8.80
C HIS A 11 4.26 6.46 -10.01
N ALA A 12 4.00 7.28 -11.03
CA ALA A 12 4.86 7.41 -12.20
C ALA A 12 6.26 7.93 -11.84
N GLN A 13 6.35 8.92 -10.95
CA GLN A 13 7.62 9.44 -10.43
C GLN A 13 8.42 8.37 -9.69
N CYS A 14 7.78 7.61 -8.78
CA CYS A 14 8.46 6.53 -8.07
C CYS A 14 8.89 5.40 -9.01
N HIS A 15 8.05 5.02 -9.97
CA HIS A 15 8.42 4.04 -10.99
C HIS A 15 9.65 4.50 -11.80
N ALA A 16 9.63 5.74 -12.30
CA ALA A 16 10.77 6.33 -13.01
C ALA A 16 12.04 6.34 -12.13
N ALA A 17 11.92 6.76 -10.87
CA ALA A 17 13.02 6.76 -9.92
C ALA A 17 13.62 5.34 -9.76
N ILE A 18 12.78 4.32 -9.50
CA ILE A 18 13.20 2.92 -9.37
C ILE A 18 13.91 2.44 -10.64
N THR A 19 13.37 2.73 -11.82
CA THR A 19 13.98 2.29 -13.09
C THR A 19 15.33 2.95 -13.36
N SER A 20 15.54 4.18 -12.87
CA SER A 20 16.78 4.96 -13.02
C SER A 20 17.88 4.63 -12.01
N LEU A 21 17.59 3.81 -11.00
CA LEU A 21 18.57 3.42 -9.99
C LEU A 21 19.76 2.70 -10.62
N SER A 22 20.95 2.91 -10.03
CA SER A 22 22.10 2.06 -10.31
C SER A 22 21.76 0.60 -10.02
N HIS A 23 22.45 -0.34 -10.68
CA HIS A 23 22.23 -1.77 -10.46
C HIS A 23 22.33 -2.15 -8.97
N GLN A 24 23.33 -1.62 -8.26
CA GLN A 24 23.54 -1.87 -6.84
C GLN A 24 22.44 -1.28 -5.96
N ASP A 25 22.05 -0.02 -6.19
CA ASP A 25 20.98 0.62 -5.40
C ASP A 25 19.65 -0.11 -5.62
N GLY A 26 19.37 -0.55 -6.85
CA GLY A 26 18.20 -1.34 -7.19
C GLY A 26 18.18 -2.72 -6.53
N GLU A 27 19.31 -3.44 -6.49
CA GLU A 27 19.40 -4.75 -5.82
C GLU A 27 19.24 -4.63 -4.30
N LEU A 28 19.80 -3.58 -3.69
CA LEU A 28 19.61 -3.32 -2.26
C LEU A 28 18.17 -2.91 -1.94
N LEU A 29 17.55 -2.08 -2.77
CA LEU A 29 16.14 -1.73 -2.62
C LEU A 29 15.25 -2.97 -2.76
N LEU A 30 15.55 -3.87 -3.69
CA LEU A 30 14.85 -5.15 -3.84
C LEU A 30 14.97 -6.01 -2.58
N ALA A 31 16.17 -6.11 -1.99
CA ALA A 31 16.37 -6.85 -0.75
C ALA A 31 15.51 -6.31 0.40
N LEU A 32 15.31 -4.99 0.47
CA LEU A 32 14.44 -4.37 1.47
C LEU A 32 12.96 -4.49 1.12
N ALA A 33 12.58 -4.46 -0.15
CA ALA A 33 11.19 -4.64 -0.60
C ALA A 33 10.63 -6.03 -0.29
N LEU A 34 11.52 -7.02 -0.13
CA LEU A 34 11.22 -8.37 0.32
C LEU A 34 11.02 -8.50 1.84
N THR A 35 10.94 -7.38 2.58
CA THR A 35 10.58 -7.38 4.01
C THR A 35 9.25 -6.66 4.25
N LEU A 36 8.50 -7.09 5.27
CA LEU A 36 7.31 -6.37 5.76
C LEU A 36 7.62 -5.41 6.91
N GLN A 37 8.76 -5.60 7.59
CA GLN A 37 9.11 -4.91 8.83
C GLN A 37 10.24 -3.89 8.62
N PRO A 38 10.23 -2.77 9.37
CA PRO A 38 11.36 -1.86 9.43
C PRO A 38 12.65 -2.62 9.77
N SER A 39 13.72 -2.35 9.03
CA SER A 39 14.99 -3.05 9.14
C SER A 39 16.12 -2.08 9.49
N THR A 40 16.96 -2.48 10.44
CA THR A 40 18.23 -1.77 10.69
C THR A 40 19.17 -1.95 9.49
N ARG A 41 20.15 -1.04 9.35
CA ARG A 41 21.18 -1.16 8.31
C ARG A 41 21.95 -2.48 8.37
N SER A 42 22.22 -2.98 9.58
CA SER A 42 22.87 -4.29 9.77
C SER A 42 22.03 -5.45 9.25
N ARG A 43 20.72 -5.47 9.57
CA ARG A 43 19.80 -6.49 9.07
C ARG A 43 19.61 -6.39 7.55
N TRP A 44 19.60 -5.19 7.00
CA TRP A 44 19.55 -4.99 5.56
C TRP A 44 20.80 -5.55 4.86
N ALA A 45 22.00 -5.30 5.39
CA ALA A 45 23.24 -5.88 4.87
C ALA A 45 23.24 -7.43 4.93
N GLU A 46 22.72 -8.00 6.03
CA GLU A 46 22.56 -9.44 6.18
C GLU A 46 21.58 -10.02 5.14
N LEU A 47 20.43 -9.38 4.95
CA LEU A 47 19.42 -9.77 3.95
C LEU A 47 20.00 -9.73 2.53
N ALA A 48 20.68 -8.65 2.16
CA ALA A 48 21.34 -8.53 0.87
C ALA A 48 22.34 -9.68 0.65
N SER A 49 23.13 -10.01 1.68
CA SER A 49 24.10 -11.11 1.62
C SER A 49 23.42 -12.48 1.49
N LYS A 50 22.30 -12.72 2.18
CA LYS A 50 21.49 -13.95 2.05
C LYS A 50 20.90 -14.13 0.65
N LEU A 51 20.61 -13.03 -0.03
CA LEU A 51 20.15 -13.02 -1.42
C LEU A 51 21.31 -13.14 -2.44
N GLY A 52 22.54 -13.35 -1.97
CA GLY A 52 23.72 -13.52 -2.82
C GLY A 52 24.26 -12.19 -3.39
N LEU A 53 23.74 -11.05 -2.95
CA LEU A 53 24.22 -9.75 -3.41
C LEU A 53 25.61 -9.48 -2.83
N ARG A 54 26.51 -8.99 -3.69
CA ARG A 54 27.89 -8.63 -3.30
C ARG A 54 28.05 -7.12 -3.26
N GLY A 55 28.72 -6.66 -2.21
CA GLY A 55 29.08 -5.28 -2.00
C GLY A 55 30.30 -4.85 -2.82
N PRO A 56 30.83 -3.65 -2.54
CA PRO A 56 32.00 -3.11 -3.23
C PRO A 56 33.18 -4.09 -3.18
N ALA A 57 33.91 -4.23 -4.30
CA ALA A 57 35.03 -5.18 -4.45
C ALA A 57 34.66 -6.66 -4.18
N GLY A 58 33.39 -7.04 -4.32
CA GLY A 58 32.95 -8.43 -4.20
C GLY A 58 32.79 -8.95 -2.77
N ARG A 59 32.97 -8.09 -1.76
CA ARG A 59 32.84 -8.46 -0.33
C ARG A 59 31.36 -8.53 0.11
N ALA A 60 31.10 -9.07 1.29
CA ALA A 60 29.76 -9.00 1.89
C ALA A 60 29.39 -7.54 2.23
N TRP A 61 28.10 -7.20 2.12
CA TRP A 61 27.63 -5.87 2.48
C TRP A 61 27.86 -5.59 3.97
N SER A 62 28.28 -4.36 4.29
CA SER A 62 28.41 -3.88 5.67
C SER A 62 27.47 -2.72 5.96
N THR A 63 27.25 -2.43 7.25
CA THR A 63 26.46 -1.26 7.69
C THR A 63 26.95 0.07 7.10
N GLN A 64 28.27 0.21 6.88
CA GLN A 64 28.89 1.39 6.30
C GLN A 64 28.62 1.50 4.79
N ASP A 65 28.52 0.38 4.09
CA ASP A 65 28.18 0.37 2.66
C ASP A 65 26.69 0.70 2.42
N ILE A 66 25.81 0.29 3.34
CA ILE A 66 24.36 0.52 3.25
C ILE A 66 23.99 1.99 3.53
N GLU A 67 24.69 2.68 4.42
CA GLU A 67 24.37 4.07 4.80
C GLU A 67 24.20 5.04 3.62
N PRO A 68 25.17 5.19 2.71
CA PRO A 68 25.03 6.12 1.59
C PRO A 68 23.92 5.69 0.62
N VAL A 69 23.64 4.39 0.50
CA VAL A 69 22.52 3.87 -0.31
C VAL A 69 21.18 4.23 0.34
N ALA A 70 21.06 4.04 1.66
CA ALA A 70 19.88 4.37 2.43
C ALA A 70 19.54 5.86 2.34
N GLU A 71 20.55 6.74 2.44
CA GLU A 71 20.38 8.18 2.28
C GLU A 71 19.86 8.56 0.89
N ARG A 72 20.46 8.00 -0.18
CA ARG A 72 19.99 8.23 -1.56
C ARG A 72 18.56 7.76 -1.77
N LEU A 73 18.22 6.56 -1.31
CA LEU A 73 16.88 5.99 -1.46
C LEU A 73 15.83 6.74 -0.62
N ALA A 74 16.21 7.24 0.56
CA ALA A 74 15.34 8.10 1.36
C ALA A 74 15.14 9.48 0.71
N ALA A 75 16.19 10.08 0.14
CA ALA A 75 16.08 11.33 -0.61
C ALA A 75 15.16 11.19 -1.84
N ALA A 76 15.18 10.02 -2.49
CA ALA A 76 14.27 9.66 -3.57
C ALA A 76 12.85 9.29 -3.09
N SER A 77 12.56 9.36 -1.78
CA SER A 77 11.28 8.95 -1.18
C SER A 77 10.88 7.50 -1.45
N LEU A 78 11.86 6.62 -1.71
CA LEU A 78 11.65 5.19 -1.93
C LEU A 78 11.72 4.38 -0.63
N VAL A 79 12.41 4.92 0.38
CA VAL A 79 12.58 4.33 1.71
C VAL A 79 12.17 5.36 2.76
N VAL A 80 11.40 4.91 3.76
CA VAL A 80 11.06 5.70 4.95
C VAL A 80 12.04 5.35 6.06
N VAL A 81 12.50 6.38 6.77
CA VAL A 81 13.39 6.24 7.93
C VAL A 81 12.58 6.47 9.20
N GLU A 82 12.42 5.42 10.01
CA GLU A 82 11.81 5.48 11.33
C GLU A 82 12.91 5.61 12.37
N ARG A 83 12.86 6.67 13.20
CA ARG A 83 13.83 6.89 14.27
C ARG A 83 13.23 6.40 15.58
N SER A 84 13.93 5.46 16.21
CA SER A 84 13.58 4.92 17.53
C SER A 84 14.77 5.07 18.49
N PRO A 85 14.58 4.90 19.81
CA PRO A 85 15.69 4.90 20.77
C PRO A 85 16.76 3.84 20.49
N SER A 86 16.41 2.74 19.81
CA SER A 86 17.35 1.69 19.40
C SER A 86 18.03 1.97 18.05
N GLY A 87 17.74 3.10 17.42
CA GLY A 87 18.38 3.57 16.20
C GLY A 87 17.40 3.81 15.04
N ALA A 88 17.97 4.12 13.87
CA ALA A 88 17.24 4.32 12.63
C ALA A 88 16.91 2.99 11.95
N GLN A 89 15.65 2.80 11.61
CA GLN A 89 15.12 1.67 10.87
C GLN A 89 14.59 2.15 9.51
N HIS A 90 14.68 1.28 8.52
CA HIS A 90 14.40 1.58 7.12
C HIS A 90 13.29 0.65 6.65
N LEU A 91 12.28 1.22 6.00
CA LEU A 91 11.15 0.46 5.45
C LEU A 91 10.84 0.95 4.04
N VAL A 92 10.63 0.01 3.12
CA VAL A 92 10.01 0.33 1.83
C VAL A 92 8.49 0.34 2.03
N PRO A 93 7.78 1.46 1.76
CA PRO A 93 6.33 1.48 1.84
C PRO A 93 5.71 0.36 0.97
N PRO A 94 4.66 -0.35 1.43
CA PRO A 94 4.19 -1.56 0.76
C PRO A 94 3.89 -1.39 -0.74
N TRP A 95 3.31 -0.26 -1.15
CA TRP A 95 3.02 0.03 -2.55
C TRP A 95 4.30 0.28 -3.39
N ILE A 96 5.34 0.88 -2.80
CA ILE A 96 6.66 1.01 -3.44
C ILE A 96 7.32 -0.37 -3.53
N ALA A 97 7.18 -1.21 -2.51
CA ALA A 97 7.71 -2.57 -2.56
C ALA A 97 7.12 -3.35 -3.74
N ILE A 98 5.81 -3.22 -3.99
CA ILE A 98 5.16 -3.83 -5.15
C ILE A 98 5.72 -3.27 -6.47
N LEU A 99 5.96 -1.96 -6.56
CA LEU A 99 6.59 -1.37 -7.74
C LEU A 99 8.01 -1.90 -7.99
N VAL A 100 8.83 -1.96 -6.93
CA VAL A 100 10.19 -2.50 -6.98
C VAL A 100 10.18 -3.95 -7.46
N LEU A 101 9.28 -4.76 -6.91
CA LEU A 101 9.11 -6.16 -7.30
C LEU A 101 8.61 -6.28 -8.75
N SER A 102 7.73 -5.39 -9.21
CA SER A 102 7.22 -5.39 -10.58
C SER A 102 8.35 -5.10 -11.57
N VAL A 103 9.19 -4.09 -11.30
CA VAL A 103 10.39 -3.79 -12.09
C VAL A 103 11.38 -4.97 -12.08
N ALA A 104 11.51 -5.67 -10.95
CA ALA A 104 12.37 -6.85 -10.86
C ALA A 104 11.83 -8.04 -11.68
N VAL A 105 10.51 -8.24 -11.73
CA VAL A 105 9.85 -9.21 -12.61
C VAL A 105 10.09 -8.85 -14.08
N GLU A 106 9.87 -7.59 -14.48
CA GLU A 106 10.09 -7.12 -15.85
C GLU A 106 11.55 -7.32 -16.32
N ARG A 107 12.50 -7.28 -15.37
CA ARG A 107 13.93 -7.52 -15.61
C ARG A 107 14.34 -9.01 -15.51
N GLY A 108 13.39 -9.92 -15.32
CA GLY A 108 13.63 -11.36 -15.18
C GLY A 108 14.39 -11.78 -13.91
N LYS A 109 14.52 -10.88 -12.92
CA LYS A 109 15.22 -11.16 -11.66
C LYS A 109 14.39 -12.04 -10.71
N LEU A 110 13.09 -12.14 -10.96
CA LEU A 110 12.14 -12.92 -10.19
C LEU A 110 11.46 -14.01 -11.03
N ASP A 111 12.13 -14.59 -12.03
CA ASP A 111 11.55 -15.66 -12.86
C ASP A 111 11.59 -17.05 -12.21
N GLY A 112 12.28 -17.18 -11.07
CA GLY A 112 12.34 -18.43 -10.32
C GLY A 112 11.05 -18.73 -9.53
N PRO A 113 10.78 -20.02 -9.23
CA PRO A 113 9.75 -20.37 -8.26
C PRO A 113 10.05 -19.66 -6.94
N VAL A 114 9.01 -19.06 -6.33
CA VAL A 114 9.12 -18.55 -4.96
C VAL A 114 9.65 -19.71 -4.11
N PRO A 115 10.75 -19.53 -3.34
CA PRO A 115 11.41 -20.62 -2.65
C PRO A 115 10.39 -21.48 -1.90
N ALA A 116 10.42 -22.79 -2.15
CA ALA A 116 9.48 -23.73 -1.55
C ALA A 116 9.50 -23.56 -0.04
N ARG A 117 8.30 -23.43 0.55
CA ARG A 117 8.10 -23.30 2.00
C ARG A 117 8.92 -24.38 2.71
N ALA A 118 9.79 -23.97 3.63
CA ALA A 118 10.25 -24.90 4.66
C ALA A 118 9.01 -25.36 5.44
N PRO A 119 8.90 -26.64 5.84
CA PRO A 119 7.79 -27.10 6.66
C PRO A 119 7.69 -26.22 7.90
N VAL A 120 6.55 -25.55 8.03
CA VAL A 120 6.27 -24.61 9.12
C VAL A 120 5.82 -25.42 10.32
N HIS A 121 6.58 -25.35 11.42
CA HIS A 121 6.11 -25.80 12.73
C HIS A 121 5.19 -24.72 13.32
N ASP A 122 4.12 -25.15 14.01
CA ASP A 122 2.97 -24.36 14.51
C ASP A 122 3.26 -23.08 15.34
N TYR A 123 4.52 -22.74 15.64
CA TYR A 123 4.87 -21.80 16.71
C TYR A 123 5.42 -20.43 16.31
N ASP A 124 5.32 -19.99 15.05
CA ASP A 124 5.69 -18.60 14.71
C ASP A 124 4.72 -17.94 13.72
N LEU A 125 3.53 -17.58 14.23
CA LEU A 125 2.52 -16.81 13.51
C LEU A 125 3.07 -15.52 12.88
N ARG A 126 4.07 -14.90 13.51
CA ARG A 126 4.69 -13.67 13.00
C ARG A 126 5.51 -13.97 11.74
N ARG A 127 6.32 -15.02 11.77
CA ARG A 127 7.09 -15.47 10.60
C ARG A 127 6.19 -15.89 9.45
N ILE A 128 5.09 -16.61 9.72
CA ILE A 128 4.11 -17.00 8.70
C ILE A 128 3.45 -15.77 8.06
N ARG A 129 3.09 -14.76 8.85
CA ARG A 129 2.53 -13.49 8.34
C ARG A 129 3.53 -12.74 7.47
N GLU A 130 4.79 -12.72 7.88
CA GLU A 130 5.87 -12.09 7.12
C GLU A 130 6.12 -12.80 5.78
N GLU A 131 6.29 -14.13 5.79
CA GLU A 131 6.54 -14.92 4.58
C GLU A 131 5.34 -14.87 3.61
N SER A 132 4.11 -15.09 4.09
CA SER A 132 2.90 -15.04 3.26
C SER A 132 2.60 -13.64 2.70
N GLY A 133 2.92 -12.56 3.43
CA GLY A 133 2.74 -11.21 2.91
C GLY A 133 3.74 -10.87 1.81
N VAL A 134 4.98 -11.37 1.89
CA VAL A 134 5.98 -11.24 0.80
C VAL A 134 5.58 -12.08 -0.41
N GLU A 135 5.10 -13.32 -0.21
CA GLU A 135 4.53 -14.15 -1.28
C GLU A 135 3.41 -13.42 -2.01
N LEU A 136 2.51 -12.76 -1.27
CA LEU A 136 1.41 -11.98 -1.84
C LEU A 136 1.92 -10.81 -2.68
N ARG A 137 2.91 -10.04 -2.19
CA ARG A 137 3.50 -8.93 -2.95
C ARG A 137 4.14 -9.40 -4.26
N ILE A 138 4.88 -10.51 -4.22
CA ILE A 138 5.50 -11.09 -5.43
C ILE A 138 4.43 -11.55 -6.42
N ALA A 139 3.39 -12.25 -5.95
CA ALA A 139 2.28 -12.69 -6.80
C ALA A 139 1.55 -11.50 -7.44
N ALA A 140 1.30 -10.44 -6.66
CA ALA A 140 0.69 -9.20 -7.15
C ALA A 140 1.59 -8.49 -8.19
N ALA A 141 2.89 -8.41 -7.94
CA ALA A 141 3.87 -7.83 -8.87
C ALA A 141 3.95 -8.60 -10.19
N ARG A 142 3.83 -9.94 -10.15
CA ARG A 142 3.75 -10.80 -11.34
C ARG A 142 2.38 -10.75 -12.03
N ARG A 143 1.40 -10.03 -11.47
CA ARG A 143 -0.01 -10.04 -11.91
C ARG A 143 -0.60 -11.47 -11.96
N ASP A 144 -0.09 -12.38 -11.14
CA ASP A 144 -0.55 -13.78 -11.10
C ASP A 144 -1.76 -13.90 -10.17
N ARG A 145 -2.95 -13.79 -10.78
CA ARG A 145 -4.23 -13.87 -10.06
C ARG A 145 -4.42 -15.21 -9.33
N ALA A 146 -3.94 -16.30 -9.91
CA ALA A 146 -4.08 -17.63 -9.30
C ALA A 146 -3.18 -17.77 -8.06
N ALA A 147 -1.95 -17.26 -8.13
CA ALA A 147 -1.07 -17.21 -6.97
C ALA A 147 -1.60 -16.28 -5.88
N VAL A 148 -2.12 -15.09 -6.23
CA VAL A 148 -2.76 -14.16 -5.27
C VAL A 148 -3.91 -14.85 -4.55
N ALA A 149 -4.83 -15.48 -5.29
CA ALA A 149 -5.97 -16.19 -4.71
C ALA A 149 -5.53 -17.34 -3.78
N ARG A 150 -4.51 -18.11 -4.17
CA ARG A 150 -3.97 -19.19 -3.35
C ARG A 150 -3.35 -18.70 -2.03
N VAL A 151 -2.54 -17.64 -2.07
CA VAL A 151 -1.90 -17.08 -0.87
C VAL A 151 -2.97 -16.55 0.08
N ILE A 152 -3.91 -15.75 -0.45
CA ILE A 152 -5.01 -15.19 0.34
C ILE A 152 -5.91 -16.30 0.91
N GLY A 153 -6.32 -17.27 0.09
CA GLY A 153 -7.16 -18.39 0.53
C GLY A 153 -6.53 -19.19 1.66
N SER A 154 -5.21 -19.43 1.59
CA SER A 154 -4.48 -20.10 2.67
C SER A 154 -4.48 -19.31 3.98
N ARG A 155 -4.49 -17.98 3.91
CA ARG A 155 -4.53 -17.11 5.09
C ARG A 155 -5.95 -16.93 5.63
N TYR A 156 -6.92 -16.76 4.73
CA TYR A 156 -8.33 -16.60 5.04
C TYR A 156 -8.88 -17.80 5.82
N ALA A 157 -8.49 -19.02 5.42
CA ALA A 157 -8.86 -20.25 6.12
C ALA A 157 -8.30 -20.33 7.55
N TYR A 158 -7.22 -19.60 7.85
CA TYR A 158 -6.54 -19.66 9.14
C TYR A 158 -6.99 -18.57 10.11
N ASP A 159 -7.27 -17.35 9.62
CA ASP A 159 -7.52 -16.17 10.45
C ASP A 159 -8.29 -15.09 9.68
N ARG A 160 -9.62 -15.24 9.64
CA ARG A 160 -10.54 -14.34 8.92
C ARG A 160 -10.59 -12.94 9.53
N ASP A 161 -10.53 -12.85 10.85
CA ASP A 161 -10.70 -11.59 11.58
C ASP A 161 -9.52 -10.63 11.35
N GLU A 162 -8.32 -11.17 11.14
CA GLU A 162 -7.12 -10.37 10.86
C GLU A 162 -6.81 -10.17 9.37
N LEU A 163 -7.66 -10.69 8.46
CA LEU A 163 -7.42 -10.63 7.03
C LEU A 163 -7.16 -9.19 6.55
N ARG A 164 -8.00 -8.24 6.97
CA ARG A 164 -7.87 -6.81 6.63
C ARG A 164 -6.53 -6.24 7.05
N VAL A 165 -6.11 -6.50 8.30
CA VAL A 165 -4.85 -5.99 8.87
C VAL A 165 -3.66 -6.56 8.10
N TRP A 166 -3.70 -7.86 7.82
CA TRP A 166 -2.66 -8.53 7.04
C TRP A 166 -2.59 -8.03 5.59
N LEU A 167 -3.73 -7.88 4.90
CA LEU A 167 -3.79 -7.33 3.54
C LEU A 167 -3.25 -5.89 3.49
N LEU A 168 -3.58 -5.05 4.47
CA LEU A 168 -3.04 -3.69 4.56
C LEU A 168 -1.52 -3.68 4.83
N ALA A 169 -1.01 -4.57 5.68
CA ALA A 169 0.43 -4.69 5.91
C ALA A 169 1.18 -5.16 4.65
N ALA A 170 0.59 -6.10 3.92
CA ALA A 170 1.18 -6.67 2.70
C ALA A 170 1.06 -5.71 1.51
N LEU A 171 -0.11 -5.12 1.26
CA LEU A 171 -0.39 -4.36 0.03
C LEU A 171 -0.35 -2.84 0.21
N GLY A 172 -0.47 -2.36 1.46
CA GLY A 172 -0.53 -0.95 1.80
C GLY A 172 -1.91 -0.32 1.57
N SER A 173 -2.02 0.96 1.90
CA SER A 173 -3.25 1.76 1.72
C SER A 173 -3.28 2.58 0.42
N SER A 174 -2.31 2.39 -0.48
CA SER A 174 -2.21 3.12 -1.76
C SER A 174 -1.83 2.16 -2.88
N PRO A 175 -2.68 1.14 -3.16
CA PRO A 175 -2.36 0.09 -4.12
C PRO A 175 -2.13 0.65 -5.53
N PRO A 176 -1.14 0.16 -6.29
CA PRO A 176 -1.01 0.43 -7.72
C PRO A 176 -2.29 0.11 -8.51
N VAL A 177 -2.47 0.79 -9.64
CA VAL A 177 -3.57 0.52 -10.57
C VAL A 177 -3.54 -0.95 -11.01
N GLY A 178 -4.71 -1.58 -11.10
CA GLY A 178 -4.85 -2.99 -11.48
C GLY A 178 -4.62 -3.99 -10.34
N LEU A 179 -4.22 -3.56 -9.14
CA LEU A 179 -3.95 -4.47 -8.02
C LEU A 179 -5.23 -4.99 -7.37
N ILE A 180 -6.25 -4.14 -7.23
CA ILE A 180 -7.53 -4.51 -6.59
C ILE A 180 -8.23 -5.62 -7.39
N GLU A 181 -8.08 -5.60 -8.72
CA GLU A 181 -8.63 -6.57 -9.67
C GLU A 181 -7.98 -7.96 -9.55
N LEU A 182 -6.78 -8.04 -8.97
CA LEU A 182 -6.11 -9.31 -8.70
C LEU A 182 -6.67 -10.00 -7.45
N LEU A 183 -7.25 -9.23 -6.53
CA LEU A 183 -7.82 -9.80 -5.32
C LEU A 183 -8.97 -10.75 -5.68
N PRO A 184 -9.13 -11.85 -4.92
CA PRO A 184 -10.16 -12.85 -5.17
C PRO A 184 -11.54 -12.31 -4.77
N GLU A 185 -12.46 -13.21 -4.40
CA GLU A 185 -13.80 -13.00 -3.83
C GLU A 185 -14.18 -11.55 -3.43
N GLU A 186 -15.42 -11.18 -3.73
CA GLU A 186 -15.96 -9.85 -3.41
C GLU A 186 -15.78 -9.45 -1.93
N GLU A 187 -15.91 -10.41 -1.00
CA GLU A 187 -15.67 -10.19 0.43
C GLU A 187 -14.23 -9.75 0.74
N VAL A 188 -13.23 -10.38 0.12
CA VAL A 188 -11.82 -10.02 0.31
C VAL A 188 -11.54 -8.62 -0.22
N ARG A 189 -12.06 -8.31 -1.42
CA ARG A 189 -11.97 -6.97 -2.00
C ARG A 189 -12.62 -5.93 -1.11
N ALA A 190 -13.81 -6.21 -0.59
CA ALA A 190 -14.52 -5.33 0.33
C ALA A 190 -13.75 -5.11 1.64
N SER A 191 -13.22 -6.18 2.25
CA SER A 191 -12.44 -6.10 3.47
C SER A 191 -11.16 -5.26 3.30
N TYR A 192 -10.45 -5.44 2.19
CA TYR A 192 -9.28 -4.64 1.86
C TYR A 192 -9.64 -3.18 1.60
N LEU A 193 -10.61 -2.91 0.73
CA LEU A 193 -11.03 -1.55 0.35
C LEU A 193 -11.56 -0.75 1.54
N ALA A 194 -12.34 -1.38 2.42
CA ALA A 194 -12.78 -0.76 3.67
C ALA A 194 -11.58 -0.35 4.53
N GLY A 195 -10.61 -1.26 4.72
CA GLY A 195 -9.39 -0.95 5.45
C GLY A 195 -8.55 0.17 4.80
N VAL A 196 -8.47 0.21 3.48
CA VAL A 196 -7.79 1.28 2.75
C VAL A 196 -8.46 2.62 3.03
N VAL A 197 -9.78 2.68 2.89
CA VAL A 197 -10.58 3.88 3.11
C VAL A 197 -10.49 4.35 4.56
N ASP A 198 -10.53 3.44 5.54
CA ASP A 198 -10.35 3.77 6.96
C ASP A 198 -8.99 4.44 7.22
N VAL A 199 -7.91 3.88 6.68
CA VAL A 199 -6.55 4.43 6.84
C VAL A 199 -6.42 5.80 6.16
N GLN A 200 -7.00 5.98 4.98
CA GLN A 200 -6.95 7.25 4.25
C GLN A 200 -7.80 8.32 4.95
N ALA A 201 -8.99 7.96 5.43
CA ALA A 201 -9.85 8.85 6.22
C ALA A 201 -9.18 9.31 7.51
N ALA A 202 -8.52 8.40 8.25
CA ALA A 202 -7.77 8.74 9.45
C ALA A 202 -6.60 9.71 9.20
N ARG A 203 -6.08 9.75 7.96
CA ARG A 203 -5.02 10.66 7.51
C ARG A 203 -5.55 11.92 6.85
N LEU A 204 -6.87 12.07 6.72
CA LEU A 204 -7.52 13.14 5.97
C LEU A 204 -6.98 13.25 4.53
N HIS A 205 -6.63 12.11 3.94
CA HIS A 205 -6.14 12.03 2.56
C HIS A 205 -7.21 11.38 1.69
N PRO A 206 -7.56 11.95 0.53
CA PRO A 206 -8.50 11.29 -0.37
C PRO A 206 -7.89 9.99 -0.92
N PRO A 207 -8.69 8.93 -1.06
CA PRO A 207 -8.26 7.71 -1.74
C PRO A 207 -7.91 8.02 -3.20
N GLN A 208 -7.09 7.17 -3.80
CA GLN A 208 -6.77 7.25 -5.23
C GLN A 208 -8.06 7.01 -6.04
N ASP A 209 -8.20 7.61 -7.22
CA ASP A 209 -9.44 7.54 -8.00
C ASP A 209 -9.87 6.10 -8.29
N HIS A 210 -8.94 5.22 -8.70
CA HIS A 210 -9.26 3.81 -8.92
C HIS A 210 -9.70 3.09 -7.64
N VAL A 211 -9.14 3.46 -6.48
CA VAL A 211 -9.57 2.91 -5.19
C VAL A 211 -10.99 3.37 -4.86
N ALA A 212 -11.28 4.65 -5.07
CA ALA A 212 -12.61 5.21 -4.87
C ALA A 212 -13.64 4.54 -5.79
N ASP A 213 -13.32 4.39 -7.08
CA ASP A 213 -14.21 3.77 -8.07
C ASP A 213 -14.53 2.31 -7.72
N HIS A 214 -13.51 1.51 -7.35
CA HIS A 214 -13.72 0.13 -6.88
C HIS A 214 -14.56 0.08 -5.59
N ALA A 215 -14.30 0.97 -4.65
CA ALA A 215 -15.05 1.04 -3.39
C ALA A 215 -16.51 1.47 -3.60
N ILE A 216 -16.77 2.35 -4.58
CA ILE A 216 -18.13 2.77 -4.95
C ILE A 216 -18.91 1.59 -5.55
N GLN A 217 -18.26 0.80 -6.42
CA GLN A 217 -18.88 -0.37 -7.04
C GLN A 217 -19.31 -1.44 -6.03
N LEU A 218 -18.61 -1.56 -4.90
CA LEU A 218 -18.98 -2.51 -3.83
C LEU A 218 -20.27 -2.11 -3.10
N GLY A 219 -20.67 -0.84 -3.15
CA GLY A 219 -21.93 -0.38 -2.55
C GLY A 219 -21.99 -0.43 -1.02
N ASP A 220 -20.87 -0.61 -0.33
CA ASP A 220 -20.84 -0.60 1.14
C ASP A 220 -21.13 0.82 1.68
N LYS A 221 -22.20 0.95 2.47
CA LYS A 221 -22.68 2.24 2.98
C LYS A 221 -21.67 2.95 3.86
N HIS A 222 -20.90 2.22 4.67
CA HIS A 222 -19.89 2.81 5.55
C HIS A 222 -18.74 3.39 4.73
N VAL A 223 -18.23 2.59 3.80
CA VAL A 223 -17.13 2.97 2.90
C VAL A 223 -17.54 4.17 2.03
N LEU A 224 -18.74 4.12 1.43
CA LEU A 224 -19.29 5.22 0.64
C LEU A 224 -19.37 6.53 1.44
N MET A 225 -19.81 6.48 2.70
CA MET A 225 -19.88 7.66 3.56
C MET A 225 -18.49 8.24 3.87
N GLN A 226 -17.47 7.40 4.08
CA GLN A 226 -16.11 7.89 4.30
C GLN A 226 -15.52 8.53 3.04
N ILE A 227 -15.73 7.92 1.87
CA ILE A 227 -15.32 8.50 0.59
C ILE A 227 -15.99 9.85 0.38
N ALA A 228 -17.31 9.93 0.58
CA ALA A 228 -18.06 11.17 0.44
C ALA A 228 -17.51 12.29 1.33
N ARG A 229 -17.21 11.99 2.60
CA ARG A 229 -16.62 12.96 3.54
C ARG A 229 -15.27 13.46 3.05
N MET A 230 -14.39 12.55 2.63
CA MET A 230 -13.07 12.91 2.13
C MET A 230 -13.15 13.77 0.87
N LEU A 231 -14.06 13.43 -0.06
CA LEU A 231 -14.30 14.23 -1.28
C LEU A 231 -14.74 15.66 -0.94
N VAL A 232 -15.66 15.84 0.01
CA VAL A 232 -16.07 17.18 0.48
C VAL A 232 -14.89 17.95 1.05
N LEU A 233 -14.07 17.31 1.90
CA LEU A 233 -12.91 17.96 2.53
C LEU A 233 -11.84 18.41 1.54
N VAL A 234 -11.74 17.78 0.37
CA VAL A 234 -10.84 18.20 -0.71
C VAL A 234 -11.50 19.13 -1.74
N GLY A 235 -12.73 19.58 -1.48
CA GLY A 235 -13.48 20.50 -2.34
C GLY A 235 -14.21 19.82 -3.50
N GLU A 236 -14.26 18.49 -3.56
CA GLU A 236 -14.98 17.70 -4.57
C GLU A 236 -16.43 17.41 -4.14
N SER A 237 -17.13 18.42 -3.60
CA SER A 237 -18.49 18.28 -3.05
C SER A 237 -19.52 17.80 -4.07
N GLU A 238 -19.40 18.17 -5.35
CA GLU A 238 -20.30 17.68 -6.41
C GLU A 238 -20.12 16.18 -6.66
N ARG A 239 -18.87 15.69 -6.66
CA ARG A 239 -18.58 14.26 -6.81
C ARG A 239 -19.10 13.49 -5.59
N ALA A 240 -19.00 14.06 -4.39
CA ALA A 240 -19.57 13.47 -3.18
C ALA A 240 -21.11 13.34 -3.26
N ARG A 241 -21.80 14.35 -3.81
CA ARG A 241 -23.27 14.32 -4.01
C ARG A 241 -23.71 13.33 -5.08
N ALA A 242 -22.88 13.09 -6.09
CA ALA A 242 -23.16 12.15 -7.16
C ALA A 242 -23.01 10.68 -6.74
N LEU A 243 -22.51 10.40 -5.52
CA LEU A 243 -22.35 9.03 -5.05
C LEU A 243 -23.71 8.33 -4.86
N PRO A 244 -23.87 7.11 -5.40
CA PRO A 244 -25.12 6.39 -5.29
C PRO A 244 -25.34 5.86 -3.86
N HIS A 245 -26.60 5.68 -3.47
CA HIS A 245 -27.01 4.95 -2.26
C HIS A 245 -26.46 5.46 -0.91
N LEU A 246 -26.12 6.75 -0.81
CA LEU A 246 -25.79 7.37 0.48
C LEU A 246 -27.00 7.28 1.44
N PRO A 247 -26.79 6.92 2.73
CA PRO A 247 -27.84 6.98 3.75
C PRO A 247 -28.48 8.38 3.82
N LYS A 248 -29.80 8.47 4.00
CA LYS A 248 -30.56 9.74 4.03
C LYS A 248 -29.94 10.80 4.95
N HIS A 249 -29.69 10.43 6.21
CA HIS A 249 -29.05 11.34 7.18
C HIS A 249 -27.58 11.59 6.86
N GLY A 250 -26.91 10.67 6.17
CA GLY A 250 -25.56 10.84 5.66
C GLY A 250 -25.49 11.93 4.59
N ALA A 251 -26.43 11.96 3.65
CA ALA A 251 -26.51 12.98 2.61
C ALA A 251 -26.76 14.39 3.19
N ALA A 252 -27.66 14.52 4.17
CA ALA A 252 -27.88 15.79 4.87
C ALA A 252 -26.63 16.26 5.63
N GLY A 253 -25.96 15.35 6.34
CA GLY A 253 -24.70 15.64 7.02
C GLY A 253 -23.56 16.04 6.07
N LEU A 254 -23.51 15.46 4.86
CA LEU A 254 -22.54 15.83 3.84
C LEU A 254 -22.83 17.20 3.23
N ALA A 255 -24.10 17.54 3.01
CA ALA A 255 -24.49 18.86 2.55
C ALA A 255 -24.12 19.94 3.58
N LEU A 256 -24.36 19.67 4.86
CA LEU A 256 -23.95 20.53 5.97
C LEU A 256 -22.41 20.67 6.01
N LEU A 257 -21.68 19.55 5.93
CA LEU A 257 -20.21 19.56 5.91
C LEU A 257 -19.67 20.38 4.72
N ALA A 258 -20.28 20.25 3.55
CA ALA A 258 -19.86 20.96 2.35
C ALA A 258 -20.09 22.48 2.46
N ALA A 259 -21.24 22.90 3.01
CA ALA A 259 -21.52 24.32 3.25
C ALA A 259 -20.54 24.91 4.28
N PHE A 260 -20.35 24.23 5.41
CA PHE A 260 -19.42 24.66 6.45
C PHE A 260 -17.97 24.75 5.92
N TRP A 261 -17.51 23.74 5.19
CA TRP A 261 -16.15 23.71 4.66
C TRP A 261 -15.90 24.78 3.59
N ALA A 262 -16.95 25.19 2.87
CA ALA A 262 -16.90 26.31 1.93
C ALA A 262 -16.97 27.70 2.61
N GLY A 263 -17.15 27.76 3.93
CA GLY A 263 -17.32 29.01 4.69
C GLY A 263 -18.73 29.61 4.61
N ASP A 264 -19.73 28.83 4.16
CA ASP A 264 -21.13 29.23 4.12
C ASP A 264 -21.83 28.83 5.43
N ASP A 265 -21.55 29.59 6.50
CA ASP A 265 -22.07 29.32 7.84
C ASP A 265 -23.61 29.48 7.92
N GLU A 266 -24.19 30.41 7.13
CA GLU A 266 -25.64 30.60 7.07
C GLU A 266 -26.33 29.41 6.37
N GLY A 267 -25.78 28.95 5.24
CA GLY A 267 -26.26 27.76 4.55
C GLY A 267 -26.09 26.48 5.38
N ALA A 268 -24.95 26.32 6.06
CA ALA A 268 -24.72 25.19 6.96
C ALA A 268 -25.73 25.17 8.11
N ARG A 269 -26.03 26.33 8.70
CA ARG A 269 -27.04 26.47 9.75
C ARG A 269 -28.45 26.14 9.25
N ALA A 270 -28.85 26.66 8.09
CA ALA A 270 -30.16 26.38 7.52
C ALA A 270 -30.38 24.89 7.23
N ILE A 271 -29.33 24.18 6.78
CA ILE A 271 -29.36 22.73 6.60
C ILE A 271 -29.46 22.01 7.95
N GLY A 272 -28.68 22.45 8.95
CA GLY A 272 -28.70 21.88 10.30
C GLY A 272 -30.06 22.03 10.99
N ASP A 273 -30.72 23.16 10.81
CA ASP A 273 -32.05 23.44 11.39
C ASP A 273 -33.18 22.63 10.71
N ALA A 274 -32.95 22.11 9.49
CA ALA A 274 -33.94 21.38 8.68
C ALA A 274 -33.77 19.85 8.67
N ALA A 275 -32.68 19.32 9.24
CA ALA A 275 -32.28 17.91 9.20
C ALA A 275 -32.78 17.09 10.40
#